data_AF-A0A962G7L0-F1
#
_entry.id   AF-A0A962G7L0-F1
#
_cell.length_a   1.000
_cell.length_b   1.000
_cell.length_c   1.000
_cell.angle_alpha   90.00
_cell.angle_beta   90.00
_cell.angle_gamma   90.00
#
_symmetry.space_group_name_H-M   'P 1'
#
loop_
_entity.id
_entity.type
_entity.pdbx_description
1 polymer ?
#
loop_
_entity_poly.entity_id
_entity_poly.type
_entity_poly.pdbx_seq_one_letter_code
_entity_poly.pdbx_strand_id
1 'polypeptide(L)'
;MNSGPHSERLQHIDALRAIAALLVLCTHVSEAFNTLSPQTTATGWLYDVSHYWDFGRIGVVAFFVISGFVIPFSTRPGLPGAGWDFAIRRLFRIYPAYWLSVPAGAFACYWLWGRQFTATDFLVNLSLMQDLVGVPPAIGLYWTLLVELTFYAICLAFLLTGQIRNFSSITALSGGLALVVLTWLIAHSQGHDLFPYTSTLWLVHLSIMSMGTLFRAWYDRELKTAAARAGFYAIVLFYLIGYPLVSTFLADLPWRYSVPYSIG
;
A
#
# COMPACT_ATOMS: atom_id res chain seq x y z
N MET A 1 -0.16 -1.72 -37.69
CA MET A 1 -1.08 -1.87 -36.55
C MET A 1 -0.84 -0.70 -35.63
N ASN A 2 -1.71 0.32 -35.68
CA ASN A 2 -1.54 1.56 -34.92
C ASN A 2 -1.80 1.29 -33.44
N SER A 3 -0.74 1.15 -32.65
CA SER A 3 -0.77 1.31 -31.21
C SER A 3 -1.14 2.76 -30.90
N GLY A 4 -2.44 3.03 -30.75
CA GLY A 4 -2.90 4.36 -30.34
C GLY A 4 -2.28 4.78 -29.00
N PRO A 5 -2.24 6.09 -28.68
CA PRO A 5 -1.58 6.65 -27.50
C PRO A 5 -2.06 6.07 -26.16
N HIS A 6 -3.21 5.39 -26.14
CA HIS A 6 -3.70 4.65 -24.98
C HIS A 6 -2.88 3.41 -24.60
N SER A 7 -2.26 2.72 -25.58
CA SER A 7 -1.47 1.51 -25.36
C SER A 7 -0.12 1.85 -24.72
N GLU A 8 0.58 2.87 -25.24
CA GLU A 8 1.85 3.32 -24.68
C GLU A 8 1.69 3.89 -23.27
N ARG A 9 0.58 4.59 -22.99
CA ARG A 9 0.33 5.19 -21.67
C ARG A 9 0.21 4.16 -20.54
N LEU A 10 -0.28 2.96 -20.82
CA LEU A 10 -0.37 1.88 -19.83
C LEU A 10 0.98 1.20 -19.59
N GLN A 11 1.82 1.07 -20.63
CA GLN A 11 3.14 0.45 -20.52
C GLN A 11 4.08 1.19 -19.55
N HIS A 12 4.06 2.52 -19.55
CA HIS A 12 4.88 3.32 -18.62
C HIS A 12 4.48 3.08 -17.16
N ILE A 13 3.18 2.88 -16.90
CA ILE A 13 2.69 2.63 -15.54
C ILE A 13 3.07 1.23 -15.07
N ASP A 14 2.96 0.23 -15.95
CA ASP A 14 3.38 -1.13 -15.63
C ASP A 14 4.91 -1.22 -15.42
N ALA A 15 5.70 -0.44 -16.17
CA ALA A 15 7.13 -0.30 -15.92
C ALA A 15 7.44 0.31 -14.54
N LEU A 16 6.71 1.36 -14.13
CA LEU A 16 6.86 1.94 -12.80
C LEU A 16 6.49 0.95 -11.68
N ARG A 17 5.47 0.10 -11.89
CA ARG A 17 5.15 -0.99 -10.96
C ARG A 17 6.26 -2.03 -10.88
N ALA A 18 6.86 -2.39 -12.02
CA ALA A 18 8.00 -3.30 -12.04
C ALA A 18 9.18 -2.73 -11.26
N ILE A 19 9.49 -1.44 -11.43
CA ILE A 19 10.53 -0.75 -10.65
C ILE A 19 10.20 -0.78 -9.16
N ALA A 20 8.96 -0.45 -8.78
CA ALA A 20 8.52 -0.50 -7.38
C ALA A 20 8.68 -1.90 -6.77
N ALA A 21 8.29 -2.95 -7.51
CA ALA A 21 8.46 -4.33 -7.06
C ALA A 21 9.94 -4.74 -6.95
N LEU A 22 10.80 -4.28 -7.86
CA LEU A 22 12.25 -4.53 -7.80
C LEU A 22 12.89 -3.86 -6.59
N LEU A 23 12.49 -2.64 -6.23
CA LEU A 23 12.98 -1.96 -5.02
C LEU A 23 12.63 -2.75 -3.75
N VAL A 24 11.40 -3.29 -3.67
CA VAL A 24 10.98 -4.18 -2.57
C VAL A 24 11.77 -5.49 -2.56
N LEU A 25 11.97 -6.09 -3.73
CA LEU A 25 12.76 -7.31 -3.87
C LEU A 25 14.21 -7.09 -3.41
N CYS A 26 14.84 -5.98 -3.79
CA CYS A 26 16.20 -5.65 -3.37
C CYS A 26 16.34 -5.62 -1.85
N THR A 27 15.37 -5.03 -1.14
CA THR A 27 15.39 -4.99 0.33
C THR A 27 15.25 -6.38 0.94
N HIS A 28 14.26 -7.17 0.55
CA HIS A 28 14.10 -8.52 1.10
C HIS A 28 15.25 -9.47 0.75
N VAL A 29 15.82 -9.34 -0.45
CA VAL A 29 17.01 -10.09 -0.83
C VAL A 29 18.19 -9.68 0.05
N SER A 30 18.39 -8.39 0.32
CA SER A 30 19.44 -7.92 1.21
C SER A 30 19.29 -8.43 2.65
N GLU A 31 18.06 -8.48 3.18
CA GLU A 31 17.72 -9.01 4.51
C GLU A 31 17.98 -10.52 4.58
N ALA A 32 17.53 -11.28 3.56
CA ALA A 32 17.72 -12.72 3.49
C ALA A 32 19.21 -13.09 3.42
N PHE A 33 20.00 -12.40 2.59
CA PHE A 33 21.45 -12.63 2.51
C PHE A 33 22.18 -12.30 3.81
N ASN A 34 21.81 -11.21 4.49
CA ASN A 34 22.39 -10.86 5.78
C ASN A 34 22.06 -11.92 6.85
N THR A 35 20.86 -12.48 6.82
CA THR A 35 20.43 -13.54 7.76
C THR A 35 21.14 -14.86 7.51
N LEU A 36 21.34 -15.25 6.24
CA LEU A 36 21.94 -16.53 5.86
C LEU A 36 23.46 -16.55 5.94
N SER A 37 24.12 -15.40 5.71
CA SER A 37 25.57 -15.25 5.82
C SER A 37 25.92 -13.95 6.54
N PRO A 38 25.76 -13.91 7.87
CA PRO A 38 26.12 -12.75 8.66
C PRO A 38 27.61 -12.44 8.45
N GLN A 39 27.94 -11.17 8.17
CA GLN A 39 29.31 -10.62 8.20
C GLN A 39 30.31 -10.98 7.06
N THR A 40 29.89 -10.99 5.77
CA THR A 40 30.86 -10.69 4.68
C THR A 40 30.81 -9.20 4.36
N THR A 41 31.93 -8.60 3.94
CA THR A 41 31.98 -7.18 3.53
C THR A 41 30.97 -6.86 2.42
N ALA A 42 30.71 -7.82 1.53
CA ALA A 42 29.72 -7.67 0.45
C ALA A 42 28.27 -7.73 0.97
N THR A 43 27.95 -8.66 1.88
CA THR A 43 26.58 -8.75 2.45
C THR A 43 26.26 -7.57 3.36
N GLY A 44 27.24 -7.07 4.12
CA GLY A 44 27.10 -5.85 4.92
C GLY A 44 26.84 -4.61 4.06
N TRP A 45 27.65 -4.40 3.01
CA TRP A 45 27.46 -3.25 2.12
C TRP A 45 26.10 -3.24 1.41
N LEU A 46 25.64 -4.40 0.90
CA LEU A 46 24.32 -4.52 0.27
C LEU A 46 23.18 -4.21 1.24
N TYR A 47 23.28 -4.72 2.47
CA TYR A 47 22.30 -4.44 3.53
C TYR A 47 22.29 -2.95 3.90
N ASP A 48 23.46 -2.36 4.12
CA ASP A 48 23.61 -0.96 4.51
C ASP A 48 23.08 -0.02 3.44
N VAL A 49 23.40 -0.24 2.16
CA VAL A 49 22.88 0.59 1.06
C VAL A 49 21.37 0.48 0.96
N SER A 50 20.81 -0.73 1.03
CA SER A 50 19.36 -0.95 0.97
C SER A 50 18.61 -0.27 2.12
N HIS A 51 19.14 -0.36 3.35
CA HIS A 51 18.52 0.21 4.55
C HIS A 51 18.81 1.69 4.77
N TYR A 52 19.91 2.21 4.22
CA TYR A 52 20.21 3.64 4.29
C TYR A 52 19.27 4.43 3.38
N TRP A 53 18.96 3.90 2.21
CA TRP A 53 18.05 4.52 1.24
C TRP A 53 16.60 4.03 1.35
N ASP A 54 16.32 3.06 2.22
CA ASP A 54 15.01 2.44 2.44
C ASP A 54 14.30 2.05 1.12
N PHE A 55 14.96 1.29 0.24
CA PHE A 55 14.40 0.95 -1.08
C PHE A 55 13.03 0.26 -0.99
N GLY A 56 12.84 -0.65 -0.05
CA GLY A 56 11.57 -1.36 0.13
C GLY A 56 10.41 -0.40 0.41
N ARG A 57 10.66 0.65 1.17
CA ARG A 57 9.69 1.68 1.52
C ARG A 57 9.30 2.55 0.35
N ILE A 58 10.29 3.01 -0.41
CA ILE A 58 10.05 3.75 -1.65
C ILE A 58 9.24 2.88 -2.61
N GLY A 59 9.58 1.60 -2.74
CA GLY A 59 8.86 0.63 -3.56
C GLY A 59 7.41 0.46 -3.13
N VAL A 60 7.15 0.24 -1.84
CA VAL A 60 5.79 0.07 -1.29
C VAL A 60 4.93 1.33 -1.48
N VAL A 61 5.47 2.51 -1.13
CA VAL A 61 4.74 3.78 -1.30
C VAL A 61 4.45 4.03 -2.78
N ALA A 62 5.44 3.81 -3.66
CA ALA A 62 5.24 3.93 -5.11
C ALA A 62 4.17 2.94 -5.61
N PHE A 63 4.20 1.69 -5.15
CA PHE A 63 3.20 0.68 -5.51
C PHE A 63 1.79 1.14 -5.14
N PHE A 64 1.59 1.66 -3.93
CA PHE A 64 0.28 2.16 -3.49
C PHE A 64 -0.18 3.41 -4.24
N VAL A 65 0.70 4.39 -4.47
CA VAL A 65 0.37 5.58 -5.28
C VAL A 65 -0.05 5.16 -6.70
N ILE A 66 0.69 4.27 -7.34
CA ILE A 66 0.40 3.80 -8.70
C ILE A 66 -0.89 2.96 -8.72
N SER A 67 -1.13 2.15 -7.71
CA SER A 67 -2.40 1.42 -7.56
C SER A 67 -3.58 2.39 -7.48
N GLY A 68 -3.50 3.40 -6.60
CA GLY A 68 -4.48 4.47 -6.51
C GLY A 68 -4.70 5.23 -7.83
N PHE A 69 -3.63 5.46 -8.58
CA PHE A 69 -3.69 6.13 -9.89
C PHE A 69 -4.48 5.35 -10.95
N VAL A 70 -4.44 4.01 -10.92
CA VAL A 70 -5.01 3.15 -11.97
C VAL A 70 -6.39 2.61 -11.60
N ILE A 71 -6.60 2.21 -10.34
CA ILE A 71 -7.77 1.40 -9.95
C ILE A 71 -9.09 2.13 -10.22
N PRO A 72 -9.33 3.37 -9.76
CA PRO A 72 -10.63 4.03 -9.95
C PRO A 72 -10.93 4.30 -11.43
N PHE A 73 -9.89 4.60 -12.22
CA PHE A 73 -9.99 4.93 -13.65
C PHE A 73 -10.10 3.69 -14.56
N SER A 74 -9.90 2.50 -14.02
CA SER A 74 -10.15 1.24 -14.74
C SER A 74 -11.63 0.87 -14.82
N THR A 75 -12.47 1.52 -14.00
CA THR A 75 -13.91 1.26 -13.95
C THR A 75 -14.64 1.94 -15.09
N ARG A 76 -15.78 1.37 -15.49
CA ARG A 76 -16.71 1.96 -16.46
C ARG A 76 -18.01 2.33 -15.74
N PRO A 77 -18.07 3.49 -15.06
CA PRO A 77 -19.27 3.89 -14.32
C PRO A 77 -20.46 4.08 -15.25
N GLY A 78 -21.67 3.75 -14.77
CA GLY A 78 -22.93 3.93 -15.50
C GLY A 78 -23.41 2.72 -16.30
N LEU A 79 -22.64 1.62 -16.38
CA LEU A 79 -23.10 0.37 -16.98
C LEU A 79 -23.78 -0.54 -15.93
N PRO A 80 -24.87 -1.24 -16.29
CA PRO A 80 -25.44 -2.28 -15.43
C PRO A 80 -24.38 -3.32 -15.07
N GLY A 81 -24.25 -3.64 -13.78
CA GLY A 81 -23.27 -4.62 -13.31
C GLY A 81 -21.81 -4.12 -13.21
N ALA A 82 -21.54 -2.83 -13.44
CA ALA A 82 -20.17 -2.28 -13.37
C ALA A 82 -19.46 -2.57 -12.04
N GLY A 83 -20.19 -2.56 -10.92
CA GLY A 83 -19.65 -2.92 -9.60
C GLY A 83 -19.22 -4.38 -9.50
N TRP A 84 -20.04 -5.29 -10.02
CA TRP A 84 -19.77 -6.73 -10.02
C TRP A 84 -18.61 -7.09 -10.95
N ASP A 85 -18.58 -6.52 -12.16
CA ASP A 85 -17.48 -6.68 -13.10
C ASP A 85 -16.15 -6.15 -12.52
N PHE A 86 -16.19 -5.00 -11.83
CA PHE A 86 -15.03 -4.48 -11.12
C PHE A 86 -14.54 -5.43 -10.02
N ALA A 87 -15.43 -5.90 -9.14
CA ALA A 87 -15.07 -6.78 -8.03
C ALA A 87 -14.46 -8.09 -8.53
N ILE A 88 -15.10 -8.75 -9.50
CA ILE A 88 -14.61 -10.03 -10.06
C ILE A 88 -13.22 -9.87 -10.67
N ARG A 89 -13.01 -8.88 -11.54
CA ARG A 89 -11.70 -8.68 -12.20
C ARG A 89 -10.58 -8.46 -11.19
N ARG A 90 -10.90 -7.84 -10.05
CA ARG A 90 -9.93 -7.51 -9.00
C ARG A 90 -9.65 -8.71 -8.10
N LEU A 91 -10.68 -9.47 -7.72
CA LEU A 91 -10.51 -10.69 -6.94
C LEU A 91 -9.74 -11.76 -7.72
N PHE A 92 -10.08 -12.01 -8.98
CA PHE A 92 -9.37 -12.95 -9.85
C PHE A 92 -7.95 -12.50 -10.21
N ARG A 93 -7.57 -11.25 -9.93
CA ARG A 93 -6.18 -10.79 -10.08
C ARG A 93 -5.32 -11.17 -8.88
N ILE A 94 -5.88 -11.13 -7.67
CA ILE A 94 -5.14 -11.36 -6.42
C ILE A 94 -5.20 -12.83 -6.00
N TYR A 95 -6.41 -13.39 -5.91
CA TYR A 95 -6.63 -14.69 -5.27
C TYR A 95 -5.93 -15.87 -5.94
N PRO A 96 -5.82 -15.98 -7.29
CA PRO A 96 -5.14 -17.12 -7.89
C PRO A 96 -3.66 -17.22 -7.51
N ALA A 97 -2.93 -16.10 -7.54
CA ALA A 97 -1.53 -16.08 -7.11
C ALA A 97 -1.41 -16.27 -5.60
N TYR A 98 -2.32 -15.66 -4.83
CA TYR A 98 -2.35 -15.77 -3.37
C TYR A 98 -2.58 -17.20 -2.87
N TRP A 99 -3.56 -17.92 -3.43
CA TRP A 99 -3.84 -19.30 -3.04
C TRP A 99 -2.70 -20.26 -3.39
N LEU A 100 -1.87 -19.93 -4.38
CA LEU A 100 -0.64 -20.68 -4.66
C LEU A 100 0.48 -20.29 -3.68
N SER A 101 0.56 -19.03 -3.26
CA SER A 101 1.61 -18.56 -2.34
C SER A 101 1.41 -19.03 -0.90
N VAL A 102 0.16 -19.22 -0.44
CA VAL A 102 -0.13 -19.70 0.92
C VAL A 102 0.48 -21.08 1.23
N PRO A 103 0.22 -22.16 0.45
CA PRO A 103 0.85 -23.46 0.68
C PRO A 103 2.36 -23.44 0.46
N ALA A 104 2.85 -22.69 -0.53
CA ALA A 104 4.28 -22.54 -0.76
C ALA A 104 4.99 -21.85 0.42
N GLY A 105 4.40 -20.78 0.95
CA GLY A 105 4.89 -20.05 2.12
C GLY A 105 4.83 -20.89 3.39
N ALA A 106 3.71 -21.60 3.63
CA ALA A 106 3.59 -22.50 4.77
C ALA A 106 4.63 -23.64 4.72
N PHE A 107 4.86 -24.23 3.53
CA PHE A 107 5.89 -25.24 3.32
C PHE A 107 7.30 -24.68 3.56
N ALA A 108 7.61 -23.51 3.00
CA ALA A 108 8.89 -22.84 3.22
C ALA A 108 9.11 -22.52 4.71
N CYS A 109 8.06 -22.05 5.40
CA CYS A 109 8.14 -21.76 6.84
C CYS A 109 8.40 -22.99 7.69
N TYR A 110 7.77 -24.10 7.36
CA TYR A 110 8.01 -25.37 8.00
C TYR A 110 9.43 -25.87 7.76
N TRP A 111 9.91 -25.84 6.51
CA TRP A 111 11.21 -26.39 6.12
C TRP A 111 12.41 -25.55 6.60
N LEU A 112 12.32 -24.23 6.47
CA LEU A 112 13.45 -23.32 6.76
C LEU A 112 13.51 -22.91 8.24
N TRP A 113 12.37 -22.70 8.88
CA TRP A 113 12.30 -22.15 10.23
C TRP A 113 11.64 -23.11 11.25
N GLY A 114 11.33 -24.35 10.84
CA GLY A 114 10.71 -25.35 11.73
C GLY A 114 9.32 -24.95 12.24
N ARG A 115 8.71 -23.93 11.64
CA ARG A 115 7.46 -23.35 12.13
C ARG A 115 6.28 -24.19 11.70
N GLN A 116 5.54 -24.72 12.67
CA GLN A 116 4.31 -25.46 12.40
C GLN A 116 3.15 -24.50 12.13
N PHE A 117 2.36 -24.80 11.10
CA PHE A 117 1.09 -24.15 10.82
C PHE A 117 -0.04 -25.06 11.31
N THR A 118 -0.91 -24.54 12.17
CA THR A 118 -2.14 -25.27 12.51
C THR A 118 -3.11 -25.24 11.33
N ALA A 119 -4.07 -26.17 11.30
CA ALA A 119 -5.12 -26.15 10.28
C ALA A 119 -5.90 -24.83 10.29
N THR A 120 -6.13 -24.26 11.48
CA THR A 120 -6.75 -22.94 11.64
C THR A 120 -5.90 -21.84 11.02
N ASP A 121 -4.59 -21.82 11.27
CA ASP A 121 -3.70 -20.81 10.71
C ASP A 121 -3.71 -20.85 9.18
N PHE A 122 -3.71 -22.06 8.61
CA PHE A 122 -3.76 -22.25 7.16
C PHE A 122 -5.09 -21.76 6.56
N LEU A 123 -6.23 -22.08 7.18
CA LEU A 123 -7.54 -21.64 6.72
C LEU A 123 -7.70 -20.12 6.82
N VAL A 124 -7.23 -19.51 7.92
CA VAL A 124 -7.24 -18.05 8.08
C VAL A 124 -6.34 -17.40 7.03
N ASN A 125 -5.14 -17.94 6.78
CA ASN A 125 -4.27 -17.47 5.71
C ASN A 125 -4.88 -17.68 4.32
N LEU A 126 -5.73 -18.68 4.05
CA LEU A 126 -6.39 -18.78 2.74
C LEU A 126 -7.40 -17.66 2.47
N SER A 127 -7.89 -17.01 3.53
CA SER A 127 -8.90 -15.94 3.44
C SER A 127 -8.31 -14.53 3.24
N LEU A 128 -6.99 -14.35 3.36
CA LEU A 128 -6.30 -13.05 3.45
C LEU A 128 -6.63 -12.22 4.71
N MET A 129 -7.32 -12.80 5.69
CA MET A 129 -7.76 -12.09 6.90
C MET A 129 -6.82 -12.27 8.11
N GLN A 130 -5.63 -12.86 7.93
CA GLN A 130 -4.74 -13.20 9.03
C GLN A 130 -4.32 -11.99 9.88
N ASP A 131 -4.11 -10.82 9.26
CA ASP A 131 -3.74 -9.61 9.99
C ASP A 131 -4.92 -9.05 10.83
N LEU A 132 -6.17 -9.30 10.42
CA LEU A 132 -7.35 -8.91 11.21
C LEU A 132 -7.61 -9.86 12.37
N VAL A 133 -7.35 -11.16 12.18
CA VAL A 133 -7.55 -12.19 13.20
C VAL A 133 -6.36 -12.25 14.17
N GLY A 134 -5.21 -11.69 13.79
CA GLY A 134 -3.98 -11.77 14.59
C GLY A 134 -3.25 -13.11 14.43
N VAL A 135 -3.51 -13.82 13.33
CA VAL A 135 -2.83 -15.07 12.98
C VAL A 135 -1.55 -14.73 12.22
N PRO A 136 -0.44 -15.43 12.48
CA PRO A 136 0.78 -15.17 11.75
C PRO A 136 0.65 -15.44 10.25
N PRO A 137 1.16 -14.53 9.40
CA PRO A 137 1.09 -14.73 7.97
C PRO A 137 2.09 -15.79 7.51
N ALA A 138 1.70 -16.57 6.50
CA ALA A 138 2.60 -17.48 5.80
C ALA A 138 3.71 -16.74 5.05
N ILE A 139 3.42 -15.51 4.58
CA ILE A 139 4.39 -14.60 4.00
C ILE A 139 4.14 -13.21 4.57
N GLY A 140 5.17 -12.60 5.17
CA GLY A 140 5.08 -11.28 5.82
C GLY A 140 4.69 -10.10 4.90
N LEU A 141 4.49 -10.33 3.61
CA LEU A 141 4.09 -9.34 2.61
C LEU A 141 2.57 -9.19 2.45
N TYR A 142 1.78 -10.11 3.03
CA TYR A 142 0.33 -10.18 2.77
C TYR A 142 -0.46 -8.96 3.24
N TRP A 143 0.05 -8.19 4.19
CA TRP A 143 -0.57 -6.93 4.61
C TRP A 143 -0.75 -5.95 3.44
N THR A 144 0.17 -5.95 2.46
CA THR A 144 0.04 -5.06 1.28
C THR A 144 -1.16 -5.40 0.42
N LEU A 145 -1.43 -6.70 0.23
CA LEU A 145 -2.58 -7.21 -0.52
C LEU A 145 -3.88 -6.88 0.19
N LEU A 146 -3.88 -6.96 1.52
CA LEU A 146 -5.04 -6.67 2.34
C LEU A 146 -5.41 -5.17 2.33
N VAL A 147 -4.40 -4.29 2.36
CA VAL A 147 -4.59 -2.85 2.11
C VAL A 147 -5.14 -2.61 0.71
N GLU A 148 -4.60 -3.26 -0.32
CA GLU A 148 -5.09 -3.13 -1.70
C GLU A 148 -6.55 -3.63 -1.84
N LEU A 149 -6.90 -4.75 -1.21
CA LEU A 149 -8.26 -5.29 -1.18
C LEU A 149 -9.23 -4.33 -0.47
N THR A 150 -8.80 -3.73 0.64
CA THR A 150 -9.57 -2.72 1.38
C THR A 150 -9.83 -1.50 0.50
N PHE A 151 -8.81 -1.05 -0.26
CA PHE A 151 -8.98 0.04 -1.22
C PHE A 151 -9.91 -0.33 -2.38
N TYR A 152 -9.91 -1.59 -2.84
CA TYR A 152 -10.90 -2.07 -3.81
C TYR A 152 -12.31 -1.98 -3.26
N ALA A 153 -12.53 -2.33 -1.99
CA ALA A 153 -13.83 -2.20 -1.34
C ALA A 153 -14.28 -0.73 -1.26
N ILE A 154 -13.37 0.20 -0.92
CA ILE A 154 -13.64 1.65 -0.94
C ILE A 154 -14.03 2.10 -2.36
N CYS A 155 -13.26 1.72 -3.38
CA CYS A 155 -13.57 2.05 -4.77
C CYS A 155 -14.92 1.48 -5.21
N LEU A 156 -15.25 0.25 -4.79
CA LEU A 156 -16.54 -0.36 -5.08
C LEU A 156 -17.68 0.42 -4.42
N ALA A 157 -17.53 0.84 -3.16
CA ALA A 157 -18.54 1.67 -2.48
C ALA A 157 -18.73 3.02 -3.20
N PHE A 158 -17.65 3.67 -3.63
CA PHE A 158 -17.71 4.89 -4.43
C PHE A 158 -18.34 4.66 -5.81
N LEU A 159 -18.11 3.51 -6.43
CA LEU A 159 -18.72 3.15 -7.70
C LEU A 159 -20.22 2.90 -7.58
N LEU A 160 -20.65 2.17 -6.55
CA LEU A 160 -22.07 1.87 -6.28
C LEU A 160 -22.86 3.12 -5.89
N THR A 161 -22.24 4.07 -5.20
CA THR A 161 -22.84 5.37 -4.85
C THR A 161 -22.74 6.41 -5.96
N GLY A 162 -22.12 6.09 -7.11
CA GLY A 162 -21.90 7.02 -8.21
C GLY A 162 -20.87 8.13 -7.92
N GLN A 163 -20.14 8.04 -6.82
CA GLN A 163 -19.16 9.03 -6.36
C GLN A 163 -17.73 8.77 -6.83
N ILE A 164 -17.47 7.72 -7.62
CA ILE A 164 -16.11 7.36 -8.07
C ILE A 164 -15.39 8.46 -8.89
N ARG A 165 -16.15 9.40 -9.48
CA ARG A 165 -15.61 10.60 -10.16
C ARG A 165 -15.85 11.90 -9.39
N ASN A 166 -16.35 11.83 -8.16
CA ASN A 166 -16.51 12.98 -7.29
C ASN A 166 -15.20 13.22 -6.52
N PHE A 167 -14.30 14.00 -7.13
CA PHE A 167 -12.97 14.27 -6.56
C PHE A 167 -13.03 15.06 -5.25
N SER A 168 -14.11 15.81 -4.97
CA SER A 168 -14.30 16.46 -3.68
C SER A 168 -14.48 15.42 -2.56
N SER A 169 -15.30 14.39 -2.78
CA SER A 169 -15.47 13.30 -1.82
C SER A 169 -14.18 12.50 -1.61
N ILE A 170 -13.43 12.25 -2.68
CA ILE A 170 -12.13 11.55 -2.61
C ILE A 170 -11.10 12.40 -1.86
N THR A 171 -11.10 13.72 -2.07
CA THR A 171 -10.25 14.67 -1.33
C THR A 171 -10.63 14.68 0.15
N ALA A 172 -11.92 14.69 0.48
CA ALA A 172 -12.40 14.63 1.86
C ALA A 172 -12.01 13.31 2.53
N LEU A 173 -12.12 12.17 1.83
CA LEU A 173 -11.68 10.87 2.34
C LEU A 173 -10.18 10.86 2.63
N SER A 174 -9.36 11.23 1.64
CA SER A 174 -7.89 11.24 1.79
C SER A 174 -7.44 12.23 2.86
N GLY A 175 -7.99 13.45 2.86
CA GLY A 175 -7.71 14.45 3.89
C GLY A 175 -8.18 14.03 5.28
N GLY A 176 -9.33 13.37 5.39
CA GLY A 176 -9.84 12.82 6.65
C GLY A 176 -8.95 11.72 7.21
N LEU A 177 -8.50 10.78 6.38
CA LEU A 177 -7.53 9.75 6.78
C LEU A 177 -6.19 10.37 7.20
N ALA A 178 -5.68 11.35 6.45
CA ALA A 178 -4.47 12.08 6.80
C ALA A 178 -4.61 12.83 8.14
N LEU A 179 -5.78 13.42 8.40
CA LEU A 179 -6.08 14.10 9.66
C LEU A 179 -6.11 13.11 10.84
N VAL A 180 -6.74 11.94 10.68
CA VAL A 180 -6.73 10.89 11.71
C VAL A 180 -5.31 10.45 12.04
N VAL A 181 -4.46 10.28 11.02
CA VAL A 181 -3.03 9.98 11.21
C VAL A 181 -2.32 11.09 11.96
N LEU A 182 -2.56 12.36 11.60
CA LEU A 182 -1.96 13.51 12.28
C LEU A 182 -2.40 13.58 13.74
N THR A 183 -3.70 13.38 14.03
CA THR A 183 -4.22 13.33 15.40
C THR A 183 -3.58 12.19 16.19
N TRP A 184 -3.41 11.02 15.58
CA TRP A 184 -2.72 9.90 16.21
C TRP A 184 -1.26 10.23 16.54
N LEU A 185 -0.51 10.85 15.61
CA LEU A 185 0.88 11.25 15.85
C LEU A 185 1.01 12.25 17.01
N ILE A 186 0.09 13.22 17.10
CA ILE A 186 0.06 14.19 18.19
C ILE A 186 -0.27 13.48 19.52
N ALA A 187 -1.26 12.58 19.53
CA ALA A 187 -1.59 11.82 20.74
C ALA A 187 -0.41 10.93 21.20
N HIS A 188 0.27 10.27 20.26
CA HIS A 188 1.47 9.47 20.54
C HIS A 188 2.59 10.30 21.18
N SER A 189 2.84 11.51 20.69
CA SER A 189 3.83 12.44 21.29
C SER A 189 3.53 12.79 22.76
N GLN A 190 2.28 12.65 23.17
CA GLN A 190 1.80 12.91 24.54
C GLN A 190 1.74 11.64 25.40
N GLY A 191 2.19 10.49 24.88
CA GLY A 191 2.12 9.19 25.55
C GLY A 191 0.74 8.52 25.48
N HIS A 192 -0.14 8.98 24.58
CA HIS A 192 -1.48 8.42 24.39
C HIS A 192 -1.59 7.68 23.06
N ASP A 193 -1.62 6.35 23.11
CA ASP A 193 -1.89 5.52 21.94
C ASP A 193 -3.39 5.27 21.77
N LEU A 194 -4.04 6.03 20.88
CA LEU A 194 -5.47 5.86 20.57
C LEU A 194 -5.78 4.48 19.96
N PHE A 195 -4.84 3.95 19.16
CA PHE A 195 -4.90 2.62 18.54
C PHE A 195 -3.50 2.15 18.13
N PRO A 196 -3.30 0.86 17.81
CA PRO A 196 -1.98 0.32 17.45
C PRO A 196 -1.36 1.01 16.23
N TYR A 197 -0.03 1.17 16.24
CA TYR A 197 0.74 1.77 15.14
C TYR A 197 0.48 1.09 13.79
N THR A 198 0.30 -0.24 13.78
CA THR A 198 -0.05 -1.02 12.59
C THR A 198 -1.32 -0.49 11.92
N SER A 199 -2.34 -0.19 12.71
CA SER A 199 -3.60 0.37 12.21
C SER A 199 -3.39 1.78 11.64
N THR A 200 -2.55 2.60 12.27
CA THR A 200 -2.17 3.93 11.74
C THR A 200 -1.52 3.81 10.36
N LEU A 201 -0.59 2.86 10.20
CA LEU A 201 0.07 2.62 8.92
C LEU A 201 -0.94 2.25 7.82
N TRP A 202 -1.91 1.40 8.11
CA TRP A 202 -2.97 1.07 7.15
C TRP A 202 -3.72 2.31 6.68
N LEU A 203 -4.09 3.20 7.61
CA LEU A 203 -4.75 4.46 7.27
C LEU A 203 -3.87 5.37 6.40
N VAL A 204 -2.56 5.41 6.66
CA VAL A 204 -1.62 6.15 5.82
C VAL A 204 -1.63 5.58 4.39
N HIS A 205 -1.49 4.27 4.23
CA HIS A 205 -1.45 3.66 2.90
C HIS A 205 -2.77 3.87 2.13
N LEU A 206 -3.93 3.73 2.79
CA LEU A 206 -5.23 4.00 2.17
C LEU A 206 -5.38 5.47 1.75
N SER A 207 -4.86 6.40 2.56
CA SER A 207 -4.83 7.82 2.22
C SER A 207 -3.91 8.10 1.03
N ILE A 208 -2.72 7.49 0.99
CA ILE A 208 -1.77 7.61 -0.14
C ILE A 208 -2.36 7.04 -1.43
N MET A 209 -3.08 5.91 -1.37
CA MET A 209 -3.81 5.36 -2.54
C MET A 209 -4.91 6.33 -3.01
N SER A 210 -5.65 6.92 -2.07
CA SER A 210 -6.67 7.93 -2.39
C SER A 210 -6.03 9.19 -3.01
N MET A 211 -4.88 9.64 -2.49
CA MET A 211 -4.07 10.71 -3.06
C MET A 211 -3.59 10.35 -4.48
N GLY A 212 -3.20 9.10 -4.75
CA GLY A 212 -2.85 8.62 -6.09
C GLY A 212 -4.00 8.77 -7.10
N THR A 213 -5.24 8.60 -6.64
CA THR A 213 -6.45 8.85 -7.45
C THR A 213 -6.59 10.34 -7.79
N LEU A 214 -6.36 11.21 -6.80
CA LEU A 214 -6.37 12.66 -7.00
C LEU A 214 -5.23 13.11 -7.92
N PHE A 215 -4.06 12.49 -7.82
CA PHE A 215 -2.93 12.74 -8.71
C PHE A 215 -3.28 12.40 -10.16
N ARG A 216 -3.99 11.29 -10.40
CA ARG A 216 -4.52 10.96 -11.74
C ARG A 216 -5.50 12.02 -12.23
N ALA A 217 -6.44 12.43 -11.38
CA ALA A 217 -7.42 13.46 -11.71
C ALA A 217 -6.77 14.83 -11.98
N TRP A 218 -5.66 15.13 -11.31
CA TRP A 218 -4.86 16.33 -11.54
C TRP A 218 -4.17 16.27 -12.90
N TYR A 219 -3.53 15.14 -13.20
CA TYR A 219 -2.86 14.87 -14.46
C TYR A 219 -3.80 14.95 -15.67
N ASP A 220 -4.99 14.34 -15.57
CA ASP A 220 -6.02 14.37 -16.62
C ASP A 220 -6.84 15.67 -16.64
N ARG A 221 -6.51 16.66 -15.78
CA ARG A 221 -7.22 17.95 -15.63
C ARG A 221 -8.71 17.82 -15.26
N GLU A 222 -9.08 16.75 -14.57
CA GLU A 222 -10.44 16.50 -14.08
C GLU A 222 -10.73 17.15 -12.72
N LEU A 223 -9.70 17.61 -11.99
CA LEU A 223 -9.81 18.39 -10.75
C LEU A 223 -10.25 19.84 -11.02
N LYS A 224 -11.56 20.03 -11.30
CA LYS A 224 -12.14 21.32 -11.67
C LYS A 224 -12.29 22.30 -10.48
N THR A 225 -12.61 21.79 -9.29
CA THR A 225 -12.91 22.62 -8.12
C THR A 225 -11.63 23.14 -7.46
N ALA A 226 -11.58 24.43 -7.13
CA ALA A 226 -10.45 25.03 -6.41
C ALA A 226 -10.17 24.35 -5.07
N ALA A 227 -11.23 24.02 -4.31
CA ALA A 227 -11.12 23.31 -3.04
C ALA A 227 -10.47 21.91 -3.19
N ALA A 228 -10.84 21.15 -4.22
CA ALA A 228 -10.27 19.83 -4.47
C ALA A 228 -8.79 19.91 -4.87
N ARG A 229 -8.39 20.94 -5.65
CA ARG A 229 -6.98 21.20 -5.98
C ARG A 229 -6.17 21.61 -4.75
N ALA A 230 -6.70 22.52 -3.94
CA ALA A 230 -6.05 22.95 -2.70
C ALA A 230 -5.89 21.77 -1.73
N GLY A 231 -6.94 20.95 -1.56
CA GLY A 231 -6.87 19.74 -0.75
C GLY A 231 -5.86 18.74 -1.26
N PHE A 232 -5.80 18.48 -2.58
CA PHE A 232 -4.77 17.64 -3.17
C PHE A 232 -3.35 18.14 -2.85
N TYR A 233 -3.07 19.43 -3.07
CA TYR A 233 -1.76 19.99 -2.74
C TYR A 233 -1.44 19.93 -1.24
N ALA A 234 -2.43 20.15 -0.38
CA ALA A 234 -2.27 20.05 1.07
C ALA A 234 -1.92 18.61 1.49
N ILE A 235 -2.56 17.59 0.91
CA ILE A 235 -2.28 16.18 1.19
C ILE A 235 -0.87 15.80 0.71
N VAL A 236 -0.47 16.25 -0.48
CA VAL A 236 0.89 16.04 -1.00
C VAL A 236 1.92 16.69 -0.08
N LEU A 237 1.70 17.95 0.32
CA LEU A 237 2.57 18.68 1.23
C LEU A 237 2.65 17.99 2.61
N PHE A 238 1.51 17.50 3.09
CA PHE A 238 1.46 16.71 4.32
C PHE A 238 2.35 15.48 4.22
N TYR A 239 2.22 14.63 3.20
CA TYR A 239 3.04 13.42 3.12
C TYR A 239 4.52 13.67 2.81
N LEU A 240 4.85 14.75 2.08
CA LEU A 240 6.25 15.08 1.77
C LEU A 240 6.98 15.78 2.91
N ILE A 241 6.29 16.59 3.71
CA ILE A 241 6.92 17.44 4.73
C ILE A 241 6.27 17.23 6.09
N GLY A 242 4.95 17.38 6.18
CA GLY A 242 4.24 17.34 7.46
C GLY A 242 4.38 16.01 8.22
N TYR A 243 4.16 14.89 7.55
CA TYR A 243 4.22 13.56 8.14
C TYR A 243 5.63 13.21 8.63
N PRO A 244 6.71 13.34 7.83
CA PRO A 244 8.07 13.13 8.32
C PRO A 244 8.45 14.06 9.48
N LEU A 245 8.05 15.33 9.42
CA LEU A 245 8.39 16.31 10.45
C LEU A 245 7.69 15.99 11.77
N VAL A 246 6.38 15.74 11.74
CA VAL A 246 5.61 15.44 12.95
C VAL A 246 6.02 14.09 13.54
N SER A 247 6.18 13.05 12.71
CA SER A 247 6.55 11.73 13.21
C SER A 247 7.96 11.69 13.80
N THR A 248 8.93 12.38 13.18
CA THR A 248 10.33 12.35 13.67
C THR A 248 10.56 13.29 14.84
N PHE A 249 10.04 14.52 14.79
CA PHE A 249 10.38 15.57 15.76
C PHE A 249 9.36 15.76 16.88
N LEU A 250 8.10 15.35 16.68
CA LEU A 250 7.08 15.44 17.72
C LEU A 250 6.81 14.09 18.35
N ALA A 251 6.60 13.05 17.54
CA ALA A 251 6.25 11.72 18.04
C ALA A 251 7.48 10.89 18.48
N ASP A 252 8.70 11.41 18.36
CA ASP A 252 9.97 10.72 18.61
C ASP A 252 10.05 9.31 18.00
N LEU A 253 9.30 9.09 16.91
CA LEU A 253 9.36 7.85 16.18
C LEU A 253 10.71 7.84 15.46
N PRO A 254 11.47 6.73 15.54
CA PRO A 254 12.71 6.60 14.78
C PRO A 254 12.45 6.97 13.32
N TRP A 255 13.40 7.61 12.64
CA TRP A 255 13.25 8.02 11.23
C TRP A 255 12.80 6.88 10.29
N ARG A 256 13.02 5.62 10.70
CA ARG A 256 12.52 4.43 10.00
C ARG A 256 10.99 4.28 10.04
N TYR A 257 10.31 4.87 11.03
CA TYR A 257 8.86 4.89 11.23
C TYR A 257 8.19 6.20 10.77
N SER A 258 8.95 7.22 10.39
CA SER A 258 8.44 8.53 9.93
C SER A 258 7.96 8.56 8.48
N VAL A 259 8.10 7.43 7.81
CA VAL A 259 7.60 6.99 6.52
C VAL A 259 6.99 5.59 6.57
N PRO A 260 5.85 5.29 5.95
CA PRO A 260 5.20 3.99 6.10
C PRO A 260 6.04 2.86 5.46
N TYR A 261 6.64 1.99 6.26
CA TYR A 261 7.11 0.68 5.82
C TYR A 261 6.67 -0.38 6.82
N SER A 262 6.47 -1.59 6.32
CA SER A 262 5.97 -2.72 7.08
C SER A 262 6.77 -3.02 8.33
N ILE A 263 6.00 -3.43 9.32
CA ILE A 263 6.40 -4.24 10.45
C ILE A 263 6.40 -5.68 9.92
N GLY A 264 7.58 -6.21 9.64
CA GLY A 264 7.79 -7.60 9.22
C GLY A 264 9.17 -8.01 9.63
#